data_AF-A0A2M8C0W0-F1
#
_entry.id   AF-A0A2M8C0W0-F1
#
_cell.length_a   1.000
_cell.length_b   1.000
_cell.length_c   1.000
_cell.angle_alpha   90.00
_cell.angle_beta   90.00
_cell.angle_gamma   90.00
#
_symmetry.space_group_name_H-M   'P 1'
#
loop_
_entity.id
_entity.type
_entity.pdbx_description
1 polymer ?
#
loop_
_entity_poly.entity_id
_entity_poly.type
_entity_poly.pdbx_seq_one_letter_code
_entity_poly.pdbx_strand_id
1 'polypeptide(L)'
;MNQPLSRRGWNQTATNALAEDPVLFAGGGQNNDFHIVYSRLPQDRLLLGQERPVVTQLLKEHPYGLFIFSNQAQDHWHFINVKYDAEAEKRRLFRRITVGPEERLRTASERVAMLDMQSIQPDMFGLQPLTIQSKHDEAFDVEAVTRDFFEKYKTQFRELEKDLLGQANNHAWAHDYSLQFLNRCMFIYFIQRKGWLGNDCDFLLNFWKSYQRSGQSQNSFVDNWLKVLFFEAFNNKFHGGYNYFPAEIKGALSLAPYLNGGLFTENKFDLEHKAVISDRRFEQILKFLERYNFTIAEDSPLDKEVAVDPEMIGKVYESLVNVSEEVDERGEAGIFYTPRTEIDLMCRLSLVDHLANYLGEDRRELLYQLVFALEPDEKSDADKAIATAGLWPALSERLHDITLLDPACGSGSFLVGMLNIMDDLQERANHVLGVTEAPYEQKKRIIGQSLYGVDVMEWACHVAELRLWLALIIDAEFTREELHVRREPLLPHFSFKIRCGDSLVQEVGGMNLGHITASQEIPPPLKARITTLKNEKLKFYNNDTTCKFHSVDALKNEEKRLFSDILAAREHTIQERIKSLWRKLEGPQTYQIGLDGKGAARPHQMDLEANKYRQ
;
A
#
# COMPACT_ATOMS: atom_id res chain seq x y z
N MET A 1 21.48 4.10 -37.27
CA MET A 1 22.71 4.73 -36.74
C MET A 1 23.33 3.73 -35.77
N ASN A 2 24.53 3.96 -35.25
CA ASN A 2 25.17 3.16 -34.18
C ASN A 2 26.33 3.99 -33.65
N GLN A 3 26.04 5.23 -33.25
CA GLN A 3 27.06 6.22 -32.90
C GLN A 3 27.22 6.28 -31.39
N PRO A 4 28.44 6.07 -30.85
CA PRO A 4 28.70 6.27 -29.42
C PRO A 4 28.48 7.73 -29.01
N LEU A 5 27.84 7.93 -27.86
CA LEU A 5 27.59 9.21 -27.23
C LEU A 5 28.60 9.40 -26.09
N SER A 6 29.33 10.52 -26.11
CA SER A 6 30.37 10.77 -25.12
C SER A 6 29.76 11.03 -23.73
N ARG A 7 30.26 10.35 -22.71
CA ARG A 7 29.92 10.61 -21.29
C ARG A 7 30.69 11.78 -20.68
N ARG A 8 31.44 12.55 -21.47
CA ARG A 8 32.31 13.61 -20.96
C ARG A 8 31.48 14.73 -20.33
N GLY A 9 31.71 15.01 -19.04
CA GLY A 9 30.99 16.05 -18.30
C GLY A 9 29.73 15.56 -17.58
N TRP A 10 29.43 14.26 -17.64
CA TRP A 10 28.39 13.66 -16.82
C TRP A 10 28.80 13.60 -15.35
N ASN A 11 27.82 13.59 -14.44
CA ASN A 11 28.11 13.37 -13.02
C ASN A 11 28.59 11.93 -12.76
N GLN A 12 29.26 11.72 -11.62
CA GLN A 12 29.86 10.42 -11.29
C GLN A 12 28.80 9.31 -11.21
N THR A 13 27.61 9.62 -10.69
CA THR A 13 26.49 8.68 -10.56
C THR A 13 26.05 8.12 -11.92
N ALA A 14 25.77 8.99 -12.90
CA ALA A 14 25.35 8.56 -14.23
C ALA A 14 26.50 7.88 -15.01
N THR A 15 27.73 8.31 -14.80
CA THR A 15 28.90 7.70 -15.45
C THR A 15 29.14 6.28 -14.96
N ASN A 16 29.08 6.06 -13.64
CA ASN A 16 29.29 4.76 -12.99
C ASN A 16 28.14 3.78 -13.22
N ALA A 17 26.95 4.27 -13.56
CA ALA A 17 25.81 3.43 -13.88
C ALA A 17 26.01 2.60 -15.15
N LEU A 18 26.86 3.06 -16.09
CA LEU A 18 26.98 2.46 -17.42
C LEU A 18 28.24 1.63 -17.59
N ALA A 19 28.09 0.45 -18.21
CA ALA A 19 29.21 -0.41 -18.59
C ALA A 19 30.05 0.22 -19.74
N GLU A 20 29.39 0.91 -20.66
CA GLU A 20 29.97 1.49 -21.86
C GLU A 20 29.31 2.83 -22.24
N ASP A 21 29.87 3.52 -23.23
CA ASP A 21 29.25 4.74 -23.77
C ASP A 21 27.88 4.39 -24.38
N PRO A 22 26.81 5.17 -24.09
CA PRO A 22 25.52 4.98 -24.75
C PRO A 22 25.64 5.06 -26.26
N VAL A 23 24.74 4.39 -26.98
CA VAL A 23 24.75 4.34 -28.44
C VAL A 23 23.48 4.99 -28.97
N LEU A 24 23.63 6.01 -29.82
CA LEU A 24 22.55 6.48 -30.67
C LEU A 24 22.27 5.42 -31.75
N PHE A 25 21.25 4.60 -31.47
CA PHE A 25 20.88 3.42 -32.23
C PHE A 25 20.07 3.79 -33.48
N ALA A 26 19.05 4.63 -33.32
CA ALA A 26 18.23 5.08 -34.44
C ALA A 26 17.79 6.52 -34.25
N GLY A 27 17.32 7.12 -35.34
CA GLY A 27 16.65 8.39 -35.31
C GLY A 27 15.62 8.46 -36.43
N GLY A 28 14.64 9.34 -36.27
CA GLY A 28 13.53 9.49 -37.19
C GLY A 28 12.82 10.83 -37.03
N GLY A 29 11.79 11.04 -37.84
CA GLY A 29 11.08 12.31 -37.93
C GLY A 29 11.80 13.34 -38.80
N GLN A 30 11.17 14.51 -38.97
CA GLN A 30 11.75 15.63 -39.70
C GLN A 30 13.09 16.03 -39.05
N ASN A 31 14.13 16.19 -39.87
CA ASN A 31 15.52 16.48 -39.45
C ASN A 31 16.19 15.44 -38.56
N ASN A 32 15.60 14.23 -38.38
CA ASN A 32 16.15 13.18 -37.51
C ASN A 32 16.18 13.57 -36.02
N ASP A 33 15.22 14.39 -35.58
CA ASP A 33 15.20 14.97 -34.23
C ASP A 33 14.64 14.04 -33.13
N PHE A 34 13.97 12.93 -33.51
CA PHE A 34 13.56 11.90 -32.54
C PHE A 34 14.62 10.81 -32.47
N HIS A 35 15.17 10.54 -31.29
CA HIS A 35 16.30 9.63 -31.10
C HIS A 35 15.94 8.36 -30.34
N ILE A 36 16.55 7.24 -30.71
CA ILE A 36 16.52 6.00 -29.93
C ILE A 36 17.93 5.76 -29.41
N VAL A 37 18.10 5.82 -28.09
CA VAL A 37 19.40 5.70 -27.44
C VAL A 37 19.44 4.41 -26.62
N TYR A 38 20.43 3.57 -26.89
CA TYR A 38 20.69 2.34 -26.16
C TYR A 38 21.79 2.54 -25.12
N SER A 39 21.60 1.98 -23.92
CA SER A 39 22.52 2.05 -22.79
C SER A 39 22.61 0.69 -22.11
N ARG A 40 23.82 0.27 -21.71
CA ARG A 40 24.03 -1.02 -21.04
C ARG A 40 24.51 -0.81 -19.60
N LEU A 41 23.81 -1.41 -18.65
CA LEU A 41 24.23 -1.44 -17.25
C LEU A 41 25.20 -2.61 -17.00
N PRO A 42 26.14 -2.48 -16.06
CA PRO A 42 27.13 -3.52 -15.77
C PRO A 42 26.59 -4.65 -14.88
N GLN A 43 25.34 -4.58 -14.45
CA GLN A 43 24.72 -5.49 -13.48
C GLN A 43 23.80 -6.50 -14.18
N ASP A 44 23.53 -7.63 -13.51
CA ASP A 44 22.58 -8.64 -13.99
C ASP A 44 21.12 -8.17 -13.89
N ARG A 45 20.80 -7.29 -12.94
CA ARG A 45 19.48 -6.68 -12.78
C ARG A 45 19.50 -5.23 -13.25
N LEU A 46 18.38 -4.79 -13.82
CA LEU A 46 18.16 -3.39 -14.17
C LEU A 46 17.62 -2.63 -12.95
N LEU A 47 18.39 -1.67 -12.44
CA LEU A 47 18.01 -0.86 -11.28
C LEU A 47 17.52 0.52 -11.71
N LEU A 48 16.28 0.87 -11.32
CA LEU A 48 15.65 2.17 -11.62
C LEU A 48 16.52 3.35 -11.19
N GLY A 49 17.18 3.24 -10.03
CA GLY A 49 18.08 4.26 -9.47
C GLY A 49 19.32 4.54 -10.32
N GLN A 50 19.69 3.65 -11.25
CA GLN A 50 20.83 3.83 -12.16
C GLN A 50 20.43 4.42 -13.50
N GLU A 51 19.23 4.11 -13.98
CA GLU A 51 18.75 4.52 -15.30
C GLU A 51 18.33 5.99 -15.29
N ARG A 52 17.65 6.44 -14.24
CA ARG A 52 17.15 7.82 -14.14
C ARG A 52 18.26 8.87 -14.23
N PRO A 53 19.41 8.75 -13.53
CA PRO A 53 20.55 9.64 -13.72
C PRO A 53 21.05 9.67 -15.16
N VAL A 54 21.09 8.50 -15.83
CA VAL A 54 21.55 8.39 -17.22
C VAL A 54 20.59 9.08 -18.17
N VAL A 55 19.29 8.77 -18.10
CA VAL A 55 18.26 9.41 -18.94
C VAL A 55 18.25 10.93 -18.73
N THR A 56 18.41 11.38 -17.48
CA THR A 56 18.49 12.80 -17.14
C THR A 56 19.64 13.54 -17.83
N GLN A 57 20.79 12.89 -18.01
CA GLN A 57 21.89 13.46 -18.79
C GLN A 57 21.60 13.42 -20.29
N LEU A 58 21.07 12.29 -20.80
CA LEU A 58 20.77 12.13 -22.22
C LEU A 58 19.71 13.12 -22.72
N LEU A 59 18.71 13.44 -21.92
CA LEU A 59 17.65 14.41 -22.26
C LEU A 59 18.16 15.82 -22.57
N LYS A 60 19.37 16.20 -22.10
CA LYS A 60 19.97 17.51 -22.39
C LYS A 60 20.32 17.67 -23.86
N GLU A 61 20.74 16.59 -24.51
CA GLU A 61 21.16 16.55 -25.91
C GLU A 61 20.13 15.83 -26.81
N HIS A 62 19.30 14.97 -26.23
CA HIS A 62 18.27 14.17 -26.90
C HIS A 62 16.90 14.39 -26.24
N PRO A 63 16.26 15.55 -26.45
CA PRO A 63 15.03 15.92 -25.73
C PRO A 63 13.80 15.10 -26.16
N TYR A 64 13.79 14.58 -27.39
CA TYR A 64 12.76 13.69 -27.92
C TYR A 64 13.37 12.33 -28.22
N GLY A 65 12.95 11.31 -27.49
CA GLY A 65 13.49 9.99 -27.72
C GLY A 65 13.02 8.88 -26.81
N LEU A 66 13.29 7.67 -27.26
CA LEU A 66 13.11 6.44 -26.51
C LEU A 66 14.47 5.97 -25.98
N PHE A 67 14.56 5.79 -24.66
CA PHE A 67 15.78 5.32 -24.01
C PHE A 67 15.65 3.84 -23.70
N ILE A 68 16.58 3.03 -24.20
CA ILE A 68 16.58 1.58 -24.06
C ILE A 68 17.74 1.19 -23.17
N PHE A 69 17.44 0.45 -22.09
CA PHE A 69 18.44 -0.12 -21.21
C PHE A 69 18.46 -1.63 -21.33
N SER A 70 19.65 -2.23 -21.23
CA SER A 70 19.78 -3.66 -20.97
C SER A 70 20.70 -3.95 -19.80
N ASN A 71 20.49 -5.10 -19.17
CA ASN A 71 21.44 -5.64 -18.21
C ASN A 71 22.73 -6.12 -18.90
N GLN A 72 23.67 -6.64 -18.11
CA GLN A 72 24.93 -7.15 -18.62
C GLN A 72 24.72 -8.33 -19.58
N ALA A 73 23.81 -9.26 -19.30
CA ALA A 73 23.57 -10.42 -20.16
C ALA A 73 22.73 -10.11 -21.43
N GLN A 74 22.12 -8.92 -21.51
CA GLN A 74 21.21 -8.50 -22.58
C GLN A 74 19.96 -9.41 -22.73
N ASP A 75 19.51 -10.00 -21.63
CA ASP A 75 18.28 -10.77 -21.56
C ASP A 75 17.14 -9.99 -20.88
N HIS A 76 17.46 -8.93 -20.15
CA HIS A 76 16.50 -7.99 -19.56
C HIS A 76 16.62 -6.61 -20.20
N TRP A 77 15.48 -6.01 -20.50
CA TRP A 77 15.37 -4.76 -21.25
C TRP A 77 14.33 -3.83 -20.64
N HIS A 78 14.68 -2.55 -20.54
CA HIS A 78 13.73 -1.48 -20.20
C HIS A 78 13.65 -0.49 -21.35
N PHE A 79 12.44 -0.22 -21.80
CA PHE A 79 12.13 0.86 -22.73
C PHE A 79 11.54 2.00 -21.93
N ILE A 80 12.12 3.20 -22.03
CA ILE A 80 11.74 4.35 -21.20
C ILE A 80 11.36 5.51 -22.12
N ASN A 81 10.11 5.95 -22.00
CA ASN A 81 9.61 7.18 -22.60
C ASN A 81 9.47 8.26 -21.51
N VAL A 82 9.95 9.48 -21.78
CA VAL A 82 9.88 10.59 -20.82
C VAL A 82 8.86 11.61 -21.29
N LYS A 83 7.85 11.86 -20.47
CA LYS A 83 6.84 12.89 -20.70
C LYS A 83 7.14 14.10 -19.83
N TYR A 84 7.19 15.28 -20.44
CA TYR A 84 7.27 16.55 -19.72
C TYR A 84 5.88 16.94 -19.23
N ASP A 85 5.79 17.34 -17.96
CA ASP A 85 4.57 17.91 -17.41
C ASP A 85 4.38 19.33 -17.98
N ALA A 86 3.19 19.61 -18.51
CA ALA A 86 2.88 20.91 -19.12
C ALA A 86 2.65 22.00 -18.06
N GLU A 87 2.30 21.63 -16.81
CA GLU A 87 1.95 22.57 -15.74
C GLU A 87 3.14 22.95 -14.85
N ALA A 88 4.21 22.14 -14.87
CA ALA A 88 5.44 22.39 -14.14
C ALA A 88 6.63 22.18 -15.07
N GLU A 89 7.22 23.26 -15.60
CA GLU A 89 8.35 23.27 -16.57
C GLU A 89 9.58 22.41 -16.18
N LYS A 90 9.61 21.83 -14.98
CA LYS A 90 10.70 20.99 -14.45
C LYS A 90 10.33 19.53 -14.17
N ARG A 91 9.05 19.14 -14.15
CA ARG A 91 8.65 17.79 -13.72
C ARG A 91 8.69 16.80 -14.87
N ARG A 92 9.39 15.69 -14.67
CA ARG A 92 9.59 14.62 -15.67
C ARG A 92 8.89 13.35 -15.20
N LEU A 93 8.05 12.80 -16.06
CA LEU A 93 7.40 11.51 -15.83
C LEU A 93 8.08 10.45 -16.70
N PHE A 94 8.72 9.49 -16.06
CA PHE A 94 9.33 8.32 -16.69
C PHE A 94 8.27 7.22 -16.79
N ARG A 95 8.00 6.75 -18.01
CA ARG A 95 7.08 5.65 -18.30
C ARG A 95 7.85 4.51 -18.93
N ARG A 96 7.61 3.29 -18.44
CA ARG A 96 8.49 2.15 -18.71
C ARG A 96 7.74 0.93 -19.21
N ILE A 97 8.30 0.27 -20.20
CA ILE A 97 7.93 -1.09 -20.60
C ILE A 97 9.10 -2.01 -20.30
N THR A 98 8.83 -3.04 -19.50
CA THR A 98 9.82 -4.07 -19.11
C THR A 98 9.66 -5.29 -20.00
N VAL A 99 10.79 -5.79 -20.52
CA VAL A 99 10.86 -6.99 -21.36
C VAL A 99 11.97 -7.88 -20.84
N GLY A 100 11.63 -9.11 -20.48
CA GLY A 100 12.56 -10.09 -19.96
C GLY A 100 11.99 -11.51 -20.03
N PRO A 101 12.78 -12.54 -19.69
CA PRO A 101 12.38 -13.94 -19.82
C PRO A 101 11.18 -14.30 -18.93
N GLU A 102 11.03 -13.58 -17.82
CA GLU A 102 9.98 -13.80 -16.82
C GLU A 102 8.73 -12.92 -17.06
N GLU A 103 8.78 -11.96 -17.99
CA GLU A 103 7.70 -11.00 -18.22
C GLU A 103 6.59 -11.55 -19.13
N ARG A 104 5.34 -11.13 -18.87
CA ARG A 104 4.24 -11.36 -19.82
C ARG A 104 4.35 -10.39 -21.00
N LEU A 105 4.93 -10.88 -22.09
CA LEU A 105 5.24 -10.07 -23.27
C LEU A 105 4.03 -9.61 -24.08
N ARG A 106 2.81 -10.06 -23.79
CA ARG A 106 1.63 -9.65 -24.59
C ARG A 106 1.39 -8.14 -24.52
N THR A 107 1.27 -7.58 -23.31
CA THR A 107 1.04 -6.13 -23.14
C THR A 107 2.20 -5.35 -23.76
N ALA A 108 3.45 -5.75 -23.48
CA ALA A 108 4.63 -5.13 -24.08
C ALA A 108 4.59 -5.18 -25.61
N SER A 109 4.21 -6.32 -26.21
CA SER A 109 4.13 -6.48 -27.67
C SER A 109 3.04 -5.62 -28.28
N GLU A 110 1.85 -5.59 -27.68
CA GLU A 110 0.73 -4.75 -28.13
C GLU A 110 1.10 -3.26 -28.05
N ARG A 111 1.80 -2.82 -27.00
CA ARG A 111 2.26 -1.43 -26.84
C ARG A 111 3.42 -1.07 -27.78
N VAL A 112 4.42 -1.93 -27.92
CA VAL A 112 5.53 -1.72 -28.86
C VAL A 112 5.03 -1.72 -30.30
N ALA A 113 4.01 -2.51 -30.65
CA ALA A 113 3.37 -2.47 -31.97
C ALA A 113 2.72 -1.11 -32.29
N MET A 114 2.27 -0.36 -31.28
CA MET A 114 1.77 1.01 -31.48
C MET A 114 2.86 1.99 -31.91
N LEU A 115 4.14 1.63 -31.74
CA LEU A 115 5.29 2.44 -32.17
C LEU A 115 5.62 2.24 -33.66
N ASP A 116 4.92 1.35 -34.36
CA ASP A 116 5.14 1.13 -35.80
C ASP A 116 4.74 2.36 -36.62
N MET A 117 5.76 3.06 -37.12
CA MET A 117 5.63 4.26 -37.93
C MET A 117 4.91 4.02 -39.27
N GLN A 118 4.95 2.79 -39.81
CA GLN A 118 4.25 2.46 -41.06
C GLN A 118 2.72 2.47 -40.89
N SER A 119 2.23 2.20 -39.68
CA SER A 119 0.81 2.29 -39.35
C SER A 119 0.29 3.74 -39.27
N ILE A 120 1.18 4.72 -39.19
CA ILE A 120 0.88 6.13 -38.90
C ILE A 120 0.73 6.94 -40.20
N GLN A 121 1.69 6.82 -41.12
CA GLN A 121 1.61 7.43 -42.46
C GLN A 121 2.53 6.67 -43.43
N PRO A 122 2.04 6.26 -44.62
CA PRO A 122 2.86 5.55 -45.62
C PRO A 122 4.05 6.36 -46.12
N ASP A 123 3.92 7.69 -46.12
CA ASP A 123 4.96 8.63 -46.52
C ASP A 123 5.79 9.06 -45.30
N MET A 124 6.85 8.30 -44.99
CA MET A 124 7.75 8.51 -43.83
C MET A 124 8.53 9.85 -43.84
N PHE A 125 8.37 10.69 -44.86
CA PHE A 125 9.07 11.97 -45.00
C PHE A 125 8.23 13.12 -44.42
N GLY A 126 8.64 13.66 -43.27
CA GLY A 126 8.12 14.93 -42.75
C GLY A 126 7.23 14.87 -41.51
N LEU A 127 7.16 13.72 -40.81
CA LEU A 127 6.48 13.65 -39.51
C LEU A 127 7.22 14.52 -38.49
N GLN A 128 6.49 15.43 -37.84
CA GLN A 128 7.03 16.26 -36.77
C GLN A 128 7.46 15.37 -35.59
N PRO A 129 8.62 15.63 -34.95
CA PRO A 129 9.09 14.86 -33.79
C PRO A 129 8.05 14.78 -32.66
N LEU A 130 7.28 15.85 -32.49
CA LEU A 130 6.20 15.92 -31.51
C LEU A 130 5.07 14.91 -31.80
N THR A 131 4.79 14.60 -33.06
CA THR A 131 3.81 13.58 -33.45
C THR A 131 4.29 12.18 -33.07
N ILE A 132 5.59 11.92 -33.27
CA ILE A 132 6.23 10.66 -32.86
C ILE A 132 6.20 10.54 -31.34
N GLN A 133 6.56 11.61 -30.63
CA GLN A 133 6.51 11.68 -29.17
C GLN A 133 5.10 11.44 -28.64
N SER A 134 4.08 12.08 -29.22
CA SER A 134 2.68 11.90 -28.81
C SER A 134 2.22 10.45 -28.93
N LYS A 135 2.73 9.69 -29.91
CA LYS A 135 2.43 8.26 -30.07
C LYS A 135 3.16 7.39 -29.07
N HIS A 136 4.39 7.73 -28.73
CA HIS A 136 5.09 7.10 -27.61
C HIS A 136 4.37 7.39 -26.29
N ASP A 137 3.86 8.61 -26.08
CA ASP A 137 3.08 8.95 -24.89
C ASP A 137 1.80 8.11 -24.78
N GLU A 138 1.13 7.82 -25.90
CA GLU A 138 -0.05 6.95 -25.99
C GLU A 138 0.29 5.47 -25.75
N ALA A 139 1.39 4.98 -26.36
CA ALA A 139 1.83 3.60 -26.22
C ALA A 139 2.28 3.27 -24.79
N PHE A 140 2.93 4.23 -24.12
CA PHE A 140 3.39 4.10 -22.74
C PHE A 140 2.35 4.58 -21.71
N ASP A 141 1.09 4.75 -22.12
CA ASP A 141 0.03 5.21 -21.21
C ASP A 141 -0.44 4.09 -20.27
N VAL A 142 0.04 4.15 -19.03
CA VAL A 142 -0.35 3.24 -17.94
C VAL A 142 -1.85 3.33 -17.66
N GLU A 143 -2.44 4.52 -17.69
CA GLU A 143 -3.86 4.73 -17.37
C GLU A 143 -4.76 4.02 -18.39
N ALA A 144 -4.34 3.96 -19.65
CA ALA A 144 -5.04 3.19 -20.67
C ALA A 144 -5.02 1.68 -20.40
N VAL A 145 -3.88 1.12 -19.95
CA VAL A 145 -3.80 -0.31 -19.54
C VAL A 145 -4.67 -0.56 -18.32
N THR A 146 -4.58 0.30 -17.29
CA THR A 146 -5.38 0.19 -16.07
C THR A 146 -6.87 0.15 -16.38
N ARG A 147 -7.34 1.07 -17.22
CA ARG A 147 -8.76 1.15 -17.61
C ARG A 147 -9.22 -0.09 -18.39
N ASP A 148 -8.40 -0.59 -19.31
CA ASP A 148 -8.72 -1.81 -20.06
C ASP A 148 -8.75 -3.06 -19.17
N PHE A 149 -7.76 -3.21 -18.28
CA PHE A 149 -7.74 -4.28 -17.27
C PHE A 149 -9.01 -4.24 -16.42
N PHE A 150 -9.36 -3.05 -15.95
CA PHE A 150 -10.50 -2.82 -15.08
C PHE A 150 -11.83 -3.20 -15.71
N GLU A 151 -12.11 -2.77 -16.94
CA GLU A 151 -13.35 -3.13 -17.63
C GLU A 151 -13.47 -4.65 -17.87
N LYS A 152 -12.34 -5.30 -18.20
CA LYS A 152 -12.29 -6.75 -18.33
C LYS A 152 -12.42 -7.46 -16.97
N TYR A 153 -11.85 -6.92 -15.90
CA TYR A 153 -12.01 -7.43 -14.54
C TYR A 153 -13.47 -7.41 -14.12
N LYS A 154 -14.16 -6.26 -14.28
CA LYS A 154 -15.60 -6.14 -14.00
C LYS A 154 -16.43 -7.17 -14.74
N THR A 155 -16.06 -7.45 -15.98
CA THR A 155 -16.72 -8.48 -16.78
C THR A 155 -16.53 -9.87 -16.17
N GLN A 156 -15.30 -10.23 -15.75
CA GLN A 156 -15.06 -11.51 -15.06
C GLN A 156 -15.76 -11.59 -13.71
N PHE A 157 -15.81 -10.48 -12.96
CA PHE A 157 -16.49 -10.38 -11.67
C PHE A 157 -17.99 -10.67 -11.80
N ARG A 158 -18.71 -9.93 -12.66
CA ARG A 158 -20.16 -10.09 -12.85
C ARG A 158 -20.53 -11.50 -13.30
N GLU A 159 -19.69 -12.07 -14.14
CA GLU A 159 -19.86 -13.42 -14.64
C GLU A 159 -19.68 -14.49 -13.55
N LEU A 160 -18.70 -14.32 -12.65
CA LEU A 160 -18.52 -15.17 -11.48
C LEU A 160 -19.67 -14.99 -10.47
N GLU A 161 -20.04 -13.75 -10.20
CA GLU A 161 -21.14 -13.39 -9.29
C GLU A 161 -22.45 -14.02 -9.74
N LYS A 162 -22.75 -13.96 -11.04
CA LYS A 162 -23.93 -14.62 -11.64
C LYS A 162 -23.92 -16.13 -11.45
N ASP A 163 -22.78 -16.79 -11.63
CA ASP A 163 -22.66 -18.24 -11.42
C ASP A 163 -22.92 -18.62 -9.95
N LEU A 164 -22.43 -17.81 -9.01
CA LEU A 164 -22.58 -18.05 -7.57
C LEU A 164 -23.98 -17.70 -7.07
N LEU A 165 -24.58 -16.63 -7.60
CA LEU A 165 -25.97 -16.28 -7.33
C LEU A 165 -26.91 -17.42 -7.72
N GLY A 166 -26.64 -18.10 -8.84
CA GLY A 166 -27.37 -19.29 -9.25
C GLY A 166 -27.25 -20.49 -8.29
N GLN A 167 -26.25 -20.52 -7.41
CA GLN A 167 -26.03 -21.60 -6.44
C GLN A 167 -26.70 -21.35 -5.09
N ALA A 168 -26.60 -20.13 -4.57
CA ALA A 168 -27.03 -19.79 -3.21
C ALA A 168 -28.25 -18.85 -3.14
N ASN A 169 -28.64 -18.24 -4.27
CA ASN A 169 -29.68 -17.20 -4.35
C ASN A 169 -29.51 -16.07 -3.30
N ASN A 170 -28.27 -15.75 -2.96
CA ASN A 170 -27.89 -14.72 -2.00
C ASN A 170 -26.94 -13.74 -2.71
N HIS A 171 -27.42 -12.53 -2.98
CA HIS A 171 -26.66 -11.52 -3.72
C HIS A 171 -25.44 -11.04 -2.93
N ALA A 172 -25.61 -10.68 -1.65
CA ALA A 172 -24.53 -10.20 -0.81
C ALA A 172 -23.39 -11.24 -0.71
N TRP A 173 -23.73 -12.49 -0.46
CA TRP A 173 -22.73 -13.57 -0.41
C TRP A 173 -22.04 -13.79 -1.76
N ALA A 174 -22.79 -13.83 -2.87
CA ALA A 174 -22.22 -14.05 -4.20
C ALA A 174 -21.26 -12.93 -4.59
N HIS A 175 -21.62 -11.68 -4.26
CA HIS A 175 -20.78 -10.50 -4.44
C HIS A 175 -19.47 -10.61 -3.65
N ASP A 176 -19.57 -10.79 -2.32
CA ASP A 176 -18.42 -10.83 -1.41
C ASP A 176 -17.46 -11.99 -1.73
N TYR A 177 -18.02 -13.19 -2.01
CA TYR A 177 -17.21 -14.35 -2.37
C TYR A 177 -16.51 -14.17 -3.73
N SER A 178 -17.20 -13.62 -4.73
CA SER A 178 -16.59 -13.34 -6.05
C SER A 178 -15.39 -12.41 -5.92
N LEU A 179 -15.55 -11.38 -5.10
CA LEU A 179 -14.54 -10.37 -4.83
C LEU A 179 -13.32 -11.01 -4.18
N GLN A 180 -13.54 -11.73 -3.07
CA GLN A 180 -12.52 -12.45 -2.34
C GLN A 180 -11.75 -13.45 -3.21
N PHE A 181 -12.47 -14.24 -4.02
CA PHE A 181 -11.86 -15.26 -4.87
C PHE A 181 -10.94 -14.65 -5.93
N LEU A 182 -11.40 -13.60 -6.62
CA LEU A 182 -10.59 -12.91 -7.62
C LEU A 182 -9.38 -12.22 -6.98
N ASN A 183 -9.51 -11.68 -5.77
CA ASN A 183 -8.39 -11.15 -5.00
C ASN A 183 -7.33 -12.19 -4.69
N ARG A 184 -7.74 -13.37 -4.22
CA ARG A 184 -6.80 -14.48 -3.94
C ARG A 184 -6.03 -14.87 -5.20
N CYS A 185 -6.71 -14.94 -6.35
CA CYS A 185 -6.08 -15.23 -7.63
C CYS A 185 -5.08 -14.13 -8.04
N MET A 186 -5.50 -12.88 -7.96
CA MET A 186 -4.67 -11.72 -8.32
C MET A 186 -3.45 -11.58 -7.40
N PHE A 187 -3.61 -11.85 -6.10
CA PHE A 187 -2.49 -11.88 -5.16
C PHE A 187 -1.45 -12.94 -5.53
N ILE A 188 -1.87 -14.12 -5.99
CA ILE A 188 -0.93 -15.14 -6.50
C ILE A 188 -0.10 -14.58 -7.66
N TYR A 189 -0.73 -13.85 -8.59
CA TYR A 189 -0.04 -13.21 -9.71
C TYR A 189 1.02 -12.19 -9.25
N PHE A 190 0.78 -11.46 -8.16
CA PHE A 190 1.81 -10.59 -7.59
C PHE A 190 2.94 -11.39 -6.93
N ILE A 191 2.65 -12.37 -6.07
CA ILE A 191 3.71 -13.06 -5.32
C ILE A 191 4.52 -14.05 -6.17
N GLN A 192 3.94 -14.64 -7.23
CA GLN A 192 4.66 -15.62 -8.05
C GLN A 192 5.85 -14.97 -8.76
N ARG A 193 5.80 -13.64 -8.98
CA ARG A 193 6.91 -12.82 -9.50
C ARG A 193 8.14 -12.81 -8.59
N LYS A 194 8.01 -13.19 -7.31
CA LYS A 194 9.16 -13.41 -6.40
C LYS A 194 9.81 -14.79 -6.57
N GLY A 195 9.23 -15.67 -7.37
CA GLY A 195 9.70 -17.05 -7.52
C GLY A 195 9.47 -17.92 -6.27
N TRP A 196 8.79 -17.43 -5.24
CA TRP A 196 8.57 -18.17 -3.99
C TRP A 196 7.78 -19.47 -4.16
N LEU A 197 7.00 -19.58 -5.23
CA LEU A 197 6.23 -20.76 -5.58
C LEU A 197 6.99 -21.64 -6.56
N GLY A 198 8.03 -22.33 -6.07
CA GLY A 198 8.76 -23.31 -6.87
C GLY A 198 9.71 -22.73 -7.93
N ASN A 199 10.18 -21.48 -7.77
CA ASN A 199 10.92 -20.71 -8.79
C ASN A 199 10.13 -20.56 -10.09
N ASP A 200 8.80 -20.55 -9.98
CA ASP A 200 7.89 -20.45 -11.11
C ASP A 200 7.19 -19.09 -11.10
N CYS A 201 7.68 -18.17 -11.92
CA CYS A 201 7.06 -16.86 -12.16
C CYS A 201 5.70 -16.98 -12.87
N ASP A 202 5.34 -18.18 -13.31
CA ASP A 202 4.09 -18.56 -13.98
C ASP A 202 3.30 -19.62 -13.19
N PHE A 203 3.53 -19.71 -11.87
CA PHE A 203 3.05 -20.80 -11.04
C PHE A 203 1.57 -21.10 -11.23
N LEU A 204 0.67 -20.11 -11.18
CA LEU A 204 -0.77 -20.37 -11.26
C LEU A 204 -1.19 -21.00 -12.61
N LEU A 205 -0.54 -20.59 -13.70
CA LEU A 205 -0.74 -21.17 -15.04
C LEU A 205 -0.23 -22.62 -15.08
N ASN A 206 0.96 -22.87 -14.55
CA ASN A 206 1.56 -24.20 -14.55
C ASN A 206 0.86 -25.15 -13.56
N PHE A 207 0.30 -24.62 -12.49
CA PHE A 207 -0.56 -25.33 -11.54
C PHE A 207 -1.85 -25.78 -12.22
N TRP A 208 -2.49 -24.91 -12.99
CA TRP A 208 -3.65 -25.25 -13.83
C TRP A 208 -3.33 -26.31 -14.90
N LYS A 209 -2.23 -26.15 -15.64
CA LYS A 209 -1.78 -27.14 -16.64
C LYS A 209 -1.48 -28.51 -16.01
N SER A 210 -0.92 -28.51 -14.81
CA SER A 210 -0.62 -29.74 -14.06
C SER A 210 -1.91 -30.46 -13.65
N TYR A 211 -2.91 -29.71 -13.18
CA TYR A 211 -4.24 -30.25 -12.93
C TYR A 211 -4.86 -30.90 -14.18
N GLN A 212 -4.82 -30.21 -15.33
CA GLN A 212 -5.35 -30.76 -16.58
C GLN A 212 -4.69 -32.07 -17.01
N ARG A 213 -3.40 -32.26 -16.68
CA ARG A 213 -2.64 -33.49 -16.96
C ARG A 213 -2.83 -34.58 -15.91
N SER A 214 -3.29 -34.24 -14.71
CA SER A 214 -3.40 -35.17 -13.57
C SER A 214 -4.56 -36.18 -13.70
N GLY A 215 -5.50 -35.95 -14.62
CA GLY A 215 -6.66 -36.82 -14.81
C GLY A 215 -7.70 -36.76 -13.68
N GLN A 216 -7.66 -35.73 -12.85
CA GLN A 216 -8.67 -35.48 -11.81
C GLN A 216 -10.06 -35.21 -12.40
N SER A 217 -11.10 -35.36 -11.57
CA SER A 217 -12.48 -35.09 -11.98
C SER A 217 -12.64 -33.64 -12.43
N GLN A 218 -13.45 -33.40 -13.47
CA GLN A 218 -13.76 -32.05 -13.93
C GLN A 218 -14.38 -31.20 -12.81
N ASN A 219 -14.15 -29.89 -12.86
CA ASN A 219 -14.61 -28.89 -11.90
C ASN A 219 -14.06 -29.10 -10.48
N SER A 220 -12.88 -29.71 -10.34
CA SER A 220 -12.27 -29.95 -9.03
C SER A 220 -11.00 -29.14 -8.79
N PHE A 221 -10.57 -28.30 -9.74
CA PHE A 221 -9.36 -27.51 -9.57
C PHE A 221 -9.46 -26.55 -8.38
N VAL A 222 -10.54 -25.79 -8.28
CA VAL A 222 -10.66 -24.82 -7.18
C VAL A 222 -10.70 -25.53 -5.83
N ASP A 223 -11.54 -26.56 -5.72
CA ASP A 223 -11.76 -27.27 -4.45
C ASP A 223 -10.60 -28.16 -4.01
N ASN A 224 -9.96 -28.88 -4.94
CA ASN A 224 -8.92 -29.85 -4.59
C ASN A 224 -7.51 -29.32 -4.79
N TRP A 225 -7.30 -28.28 -5.61
CA TRP A 225 -5.96 -27.74 -5.89
C TRP A 225 -5.79 -26.35 -5.25
N LEU A 226 -6.62 -25.36 -5.62
CA LEU A 226 -6.46 -24.00 -5.11
C LEU A 226 -6.75 -23.86 -3.61
N LYS A 227 -7.77 -24.54 -3.07
CA LYS A 227 -8.02 -24.48 -1.63
C LYS A 227 -6.85 -25.04 -0.81
N VAL A 228 -6.13 -26.04 -1.31
CA VAL A 228 -4.90 -26.53 -0.65
C VAL A 228 -3.82 -25.46 -0.67
N LEU A 229 -3.62 -24.77 -1.80
CA LEU A 229 -2.70 -23.64 -1.87
C LEU A 229 -3.09 -22.52 -0.89
N PHE A 230 -4.36 -22.10 -0.91
CA PHE A 230 -4.88 -21.03 -0.07
C PHE A 230 -4.82 -21.39 1.41
N PHE A 231 -5.49 -22.46 1.83
CA PHE A 231 -5.78 -22.72 3.24
C PHE A 231 -4.74 -23.59 3.93
N GLU A 232 -3.87 -24.28 3.17
CA GLU A 232 -2.81 -25.10 3.74
C GLU A 232 -1.41 -24.56 3.47
N ALA A 233 -1.03 -24.38 2.20
CA ALA A 233 0.33 -24.00 1.86
C ALA A 233 0.68 -22.60 2.39
N PHE A 234 -0.14 -21.59 2.09
CA PHE A 234 0.06 -20.22 2.60
C PHE A 234 -0.18 -20.06 4.11
N ASN A 235 -0.62 -21.11 4.80
CA ASN A 235 -0.87 -21.10 6.23
C ASN A 235 0.01 -22.08 7.02
N ASN A 236 1.06 -22.63 6.40
CA ASN A 236 1.99 -23.58 7.02
C ASN A 236 1.31 -24.85 7.60
N LYS A 237 0.27 -25.35 6.92
CA LYS A 237 -0.48 -26.58 7.28
C LYS A 237 -0.34 -27.70 6.23
N PHE A 238 0.38 -27.46 5.15
CA PHE A 238 0.57 -28.45 4.09
C PHE A 238 1.44 -29.62 4.56
N HIS A 239 0.97 -30.85 4.35
CA HIS A 239 1.60 -32.07 4.88
C HIS A 239 1.90 -33.12 3.80
N GLY A 240 1.86 -32.76 2.51
CA GLY A 240 2.36 -33.59 1.39
C GLY A 240 1.59 -34.89 1.08
N GLY A 241 0.55 -35.22 1.84
CA GLY A 241 -0.24 -36.45 1.75
C GLY A 241 -1.09 -36.61 0.47
N TYR A 242 -1.10 -35.59 -0.39
CA TYR A 242 -1.91 -35.54 -1.60
C TYR A 242 -1.27 -36.30 -2.76
N ASN A 243 -1.66 -37.55 -3.00
CA ASN A 243 -1.06 -38.40 -4.04
C ASN A 243 -1.27 -37.94 -5.49
N TYR A 244 -2.24 -37.06 -5.73
CA TYR A 244 -2.53 -36.53 -7.07
C TYR A 244 -1.65 -35.34 -7.48
N PHE A 245 -0.93 -34.71 -6.55
CA PHE A 245 0.01 -33.65 -6.92
C PHE A 245 1.31 -34.26 -7.46
N PRO A 246 1.82 -33.76 -8.60
CA PRO A 246 3.18 -34.05 -9.06
C PRO A 246 4.24 -33.67 -8.01
N ALA A 247 5.42 -34.30 -8.10
CA ALA A 247 6.50 -34.05 -7.14
C ALA A 247 6.95 -32.59 -7.14
N GLU A 248 6.99 -31.94 -8.31
CA GLU A 248 7.37 -30.52 -8.43
C GLU A 248 6.36 -29.63 -7.67
N ILE A 249 5.06 -29.88 -7.83
CA ILE A 249 4.00 -29.15 -7.15
C ILE A 249 4.04 -29.37 -5.64
N LYS A 250 4.23 -30.62 -5.19
CA LYS A 250 4.40 -30.89 -3.75
C LYS A 250 5.57 -30.12 -3.17
N GLY A 251 6.70 -30.08 -3.88
CA GLY A 251 7.87 -29.31 -3.49
C GLY A 251 7.58 -27.82 -3.44
N ALA A 252 6.85 -27.27 -4.42
CA ALA A 252 6.46 -25.87 -4.44
C ALA A 252 5.54 -25.51 -3.24
N LEU A 253 4.50 -26.31 -2.99
CA LEU A 253 3.55 -26.08 -1.90
C LEU A 253 4.19 -26.24 -0.51
N SER A 254 5.14 -27.17 -0.34
CA SER A 254 5.86 -27.37 0.93
C SER A 254 6.81 -26.22 1.27
N LEU A 255 7.25 -25.49 0.25
CA LEU A 255 8.19 -24.38 0.34
C LEU A 255 7.48 -23.02 0.14
N ALA A 256 6.14 -23.02 0.08
CA ALA A 256 5.35 -21.81 -0.04
C ALA A 256 5.50 -20.93 1.21
N PRO A 257 5.51 -19.60 1.07
CA PRO A 257 5.67 -18.69 2.19
C PRO A 257 4.45 -18.74 3.11
N TYR A 258 4.68 -18.64 4.42
CA TYR A 258 3.60 -18.49 5.39
C TYR A 258 3.10 -17.04 5.44
N LEU A 259 1.86 -16.78 5.02
CA LEU A 259 1.27 -15.45 4.84
C LEU A 259 0.34 -14.98 5.97
N ASN A 260 0.34 -15.67 7.12
CA ASN A 260 -0.34 -15.25 8.35
C ASN A 260 -1.88 -15.07 8.32
N GLY A 261 -2.57 -15.75 7.40
CA GLY A 261 -4.00 -16.00 7.56
C GLY A 261 -4.96 -14.80 7.55
N GLY A 262 -4.69 -13.72 6.81
CA GLY A 262 -5.76 -12.77 6.45
C GLY A 262 -6.53 -13.27 5.23
N LEU A 263 -6.22 -12.76 4.02
CA LEU A 263 -6.90 -13.13 2.76
C LEU A 263 -7.01 -14.65 2.54
N PHE A 264 -6.01 -15.42 3.00
CA PHE A 264 -5.93 -16.86 2.81
C PHE A 264 -6.40 -17.70 4.01
N THR A 265 -7.06 -17.12 5.01
CA THR A 265 -7.79 -17.91 6.01
C THR A 265 -9.21 -18.16 5.54
N GLU A 266 -9.72 -19.37 5.82
CA GLU A 266 -11.13 -19.68 5.62
C GLU A 266 -12.00 -18.76 6.48
N ASN A 267 -12.95 -18.08 5.85
CA ASN A 267 -13.88 -17.22 6.54
C ASN A 267 -15.34 -17.68 6.36
N LYS A 268 -16.28 -16.89 6.90
CA LYS A 268 -17.72 -17.19 6.85
C LYS A 268 -18.20 -17.48 5.42
N PHE A 269 -17.72 -16.72 4.44
CA PHE A 269 -18.14 -16.87 3.04
C PHE A 269 -17.67 -18.20 2.43
N ASP A 270 -16.48 -18.68 2.81
CA ASP A 270 -15.94 -19.97 2.37
C ASP A 270 -16.74 -21.16 2.93
N LEU A 271 -17.34 -21.01 4.12
CA LEU A 271 -18.00 -22.08 4.87
C LEU A 271 -19.52 -22.16 4.63
N GLU A 272 -20.20 -21.05 4.40
CA GLU A 272 -21.67 -20.96 4.41
C GLU A 272 -22.35 -21.74 3.27
N HIS A 273 -21.84 -21.63 2.04
CA HIS A 273 -22.56 -22.12 0.85
C HIS A 273 -21.77 -23.11 -0.01
N LYS A 274 -20.55 -23.51 0.40
CA LYS A 274 -19.65 -24.39 -0.37
C LYS A 274 -19.62 -24.02 -1.87
N ALA A 275 -19.20 -22.79 -2.16
CA ALA A 275 -19.10 -22.28 -3.53
C ALA A 275 -18.37 -23.26 -4.45
N VAL A 276 -19.00 -23.58 -5.59
CA VAL A 276 -18.40 -24.39 -6.64
C VAL A 276 -18.03 -23.48 -7.82
N ILE A 277 -16.75 -23.40 -8.14
CA ILE A 277 -16.26 -22.68 -9.32
C ILE A 277 -15.88 -23.70 -10.37
N SER A 278 -16.56 -23.63 -11.52
CA SER A 278 -16.29 -24.54 -12.64
C SER A 278 -14.91 -24.33 -13.24
N ASP A 279 -14.34 -25.39 -13.82
CA ASP A 279 -13.08 -25.37 -14.55
C ASP A 279 -13.13 -24.37 -15.71
N ARG A 280 -14.29 -24.27 -16.39
CA ARG A 280 -14.53 -23.29 -17.45
C ARG A 280 -14.44 -21.86 -16.94
N ARG A 281 -15.06 -21.55 -15.79
CA ARG A 281 -15.04 -20.20 -15.21
C ARG A 281 -13.63 -19.84 -14.77
N PHE A 282 -12.94 -20.77 -14.11
CA PHE A 282 -11.56 -20.55 -13.71
C PHE A 282 -10.63 -20.32 -14.92
N GLU A 283 -10.78 -21.11 -15.98
CA GLU A 283 -9.96 -20.94 -17.20
C GLU A 283 -10.18 -19.56 -17.84
N GLN A 284 -11.38 -19.00 -17.80
CA GLN A 284 -11.65 -17.64 -18.29
C GLN A 284 -10.95 -16.57 -17.45
N ILE A 285 -11.01 -16.70 -16.12
CA ILE A 285 -10.29 -15.82 -15.18
C ILE A 285 -8.78 -15.91 -15.44
N LEU A 286 -8.24 -17.12 -15.54
CA LEU A 286 -6.83 -17.34 -15.83
C LEU A 286 -6.42 -16.71 -17.17
N LYS A 287 -7.16 -16.97 -18.24
CA LYS A 287 -6.92 -16.38 -19.57
C LYS A 287 -7.04 -14.86 -19.59
N PHE A 288 -7.81 -14.27 -18.67
CA PHE A 288 -7.89 -12.83 -18.49
C PHE A 288 -6.62 -12.30 -17.83
N LEU A 289 -6.23 -12.85 -16.67
CA LEU A 289 -5.04 -12.44 -15.92
C LEU A 289 -3.77 -12.59 -16.76
N GLU A 290 -3.64 -13.70 -17.50
CA GLU A 290 -2.51 -13.98 -18.41
C GLU A 290 -2.29 -12.96 -19.53
N ARG A 291 -3.24 -12.05 -19.80
CA ARG A 291 -3.07 -11.01 -20.81
C ARG A 291 -2.28 -9.81 -20.33
N TYR A 292 -2.10 -9.68 -19.02
CA TYR A 292 -1.52 -8.50 -18.40
C TYR A 292 -0.21 -8.86 -17.72
N ASN A 293 0.73 -7.91 -17.76
CA ASN A 293 1.91 -7.98 -16.93
C ASN A 293 1.59 -7.49 -15.52
N PHE A 294 2.06 -8.17 -14.49
CA PHE A 294 1.87 -7.77 -13.08
C PHE A 294 3.20 -7.32 -12.49
N THR A 295 3.18 -6.18 -11.80
CA THR A 295 4.31 -5.66 -11.04
C THR A 295 3.98 -5.66 -9.56
N ILE A 296 4.96 -6.00 -8.72
CA ILE A 296 4.76 -6.01 -7.26
C ILE A 296 4.93 -4.59 -6.71
N ALA A 297 5.72 -3.75 -7.40
CA ALA A 297 5.97 -2.38 -6.98
C ALA A 297 4.76 -1.50 -7.32
N GLU A 298 4.32 -0.69 -6.36
CA GLU A 298 3.45 0.43 -6.70
C GLU A 298 4.27 1.50 -7.42
N ASP A 299 3.75 1.98 -8.53
CA ASP A 299 4.30 3.10 -9.28
C ASP A 299 4.51 4.34 -8.39
N SER A 300 5.65 5.01 -8.57
CA SER A 300 5.87 6.31 -7.95
C SER A 300 5.21 7.43 -8.78
N PRO A 301 5.06 8.66 -8.23
CA PRO A 301 4.55 9.79 -9.00
C PRO A 301 5.45 10.21 -10.18
N LEU A 302 6.68 9.69 -10.27
CA LEU A 302 7.68 10.09 -11.27
C LEU A 302 8.14 8.94 -12.16
N ASP A 303 8.08 7.69 -11.70
CA ASP A 303 8.40 6.48 -12.46
C ASP A 303 7.19 5.54 -12.44
N LYS A 304 6.67 5.22 -13.63
CA LYS A 304 5.50 4.37 -13.83
C LYS A 304 5.81 3.22 -14.78
N GLU A 305 5.46 2.01 -14.39
CA GLU A 305 5.56 0.81 -15.22
C GLU A 305 4.24 0.54 -15.94
N VAL A 306 4.31 0.16 -17.22
CA VAL A 306 3.15 -0.24 -18.03
C VAL A 306 2.77 -1.68 -17.68
N ALA A 307 2.36 -1.90 -16.44
CA ALA A 307 1.94 -3.17 -15.85
C ALA A 307 0.76 -2.94 -14.90
N VAL A 308 0.14 -4.03 -14.43
CA VAL A 308 -0.87 -4.00 -13.37
C VAL A 308 -0.15 -3.95 -12.02
N ASP A 309 -0.38 -2.88 -11.27
CA ASP A 309 0.22 -2.61 -9.96
C ASP A 309 -0.79 -2.85 -8.82
N PRO A 310 -0.32 -2.92 -7.55
CA PRO A 310 -1.20 -3.09 -6.40
C PRO A 310 -2.22 -1.96 -6.16
N GLU A 311 -1.95 -0.73 -6.62
CA GLU A 311 -2.92 0.37 -6.49
C GLU A 311 -4.15 0.14 -7.36
N MET A 312 -4.00 -0.50 -8.52
CA MET A 312 -5.14 -0.82 -9.38
C MET A 312 -6.18 -1.67 -8.66
N ILE A 313 -5.79 -2.47 -7.67
CA ILE A 313 -6.71 -3.17 -6.77
C ILE A 313 -7.66 -2.16 -6.12
N GLY A 314 -7.15 -1.08 -5.55
CA GLY A 314 -7.98 -0.02 -4.96
C GLY A 314 -9.03 0.51 -5.91
N LYS A 315 -8.61 0.92 -7.11
CA LYS A 315 -9.49 1.48 -8.16
C LYS A 315 -10.56 0.50 -8.62
N VAL A 316 -10.18 -0.77 -8.80
CA VAL A 316 -11.08 -1.86 -9.20
C VAL A 316 -12.19 -2.01 -8.16
N TYR A 317 -11.82 -2.02 -6.89
CA TYR A 317 -12.71 -2.27 -5.78
C TYR A 317 -13.68 -1.12 -5.52
N GLU A 318 -13.15 0.10 -5.45
CA GLU A 318 -13.93 1.33 -5.30
C GLU A 318 -15.06 1.41 -6.33
N SER A 319 -14.78 0.99 -7.56
CA SER A 319 -15.77 1.06 -8.63
C SER A 319 -16.74 -0.11 -8.70
N LEU A 320 -16.40 -1.28 -8.15
CA LEU A 320 -17.32 -2.42 -8.10
C LEU A 320 -18.42 -2.20 -7.07
N VAL A 321 -18.07 -1.51 -5.98
CA VAL A 321 -18.97 -1.10 -4.93
C VAL A 321 -19.95 -0.03 -5.41
N ASN A 322 -19.48 0.89 -6.26
CA ASN A 322 -20.34 1.86 -6.94
C ASN A 322 -21.28 1.24 -8.00
N VAL A 323 -21.15 -0.06 -8.29
CA VAL A 323 -21.94 -0.78 -9.31
C VAL A 323 -22.97 -1.74 -8.70
N SER A 324 -22.81 -2.16 -7.44
CA SER A 324 -23.86 -2.91 -6.74
C SER A 324 -25.09 -2.01 -6.55
N GLU A 325 -26.24 -2.47 -7.06
CA GLU A 325 -27.52 -1.74 -7.21
C GLU A 325 -28.20 -1.28 -5.89
N GLU A 326 -27.50 -1.30 -4.75
CA GLU A 326 -27.99 -0.76 -3.47
C GLU A 326 -27.45 0.64 -3.13
N VAL A 327 -26.54 1.20 -3.94
CA VAL A 327 -26.10 2.59 -3.83
C VAL A 327 -26.23 3.27 -5.18
N ASP A 328 -27.48 3.45 -5.61
CA ASP A 328 -27.84 4.33 -6.71
C ASP A 328 -27.62 5.77 -6.24
N GLU A 329 -26.37 6.23 -6.26
CA GLU A 329 -25.96 7.62 -6.40
C GLU A 329 -24.43 7.69 -6.38
N ARG A 330 -23.81 7.90 -7.54
CA ARG A 330 -22.36 8.14 -7.73
C ARG A 330 -21.77 9.25 -6.83
N GLY A 331 -22.58 9.94 -6.02
CA GLY A 331 -22.19 11.03 -5.13
C GLY A 331 -22.37 10.78 -3.63
N GLU A 332 -23.16 9.80 -3.18
CA GLU A 332 -23.49 9.67 -1.75
C GLU A 332 -22.44 8.88 -0.94
N ALA A 333 -21.70 7.95 -1.55
CA ALA A 333 -20.67 7.17 -0.84
C ALA A 333 -19.34 7.92 -0.64
N GLY A 334 -19.14 9.08 -1.29
CA GLY A 334 -17.90 9.88 -1.17
C GLY A 334 -16.63 9.19 -1.68
N ILE A 335 -16.75 8.07 -2.40
CA ILE A 335 -15.62 7.27 -2.92
C ILE A 335 -15.06 7.95 -4.17
N PHE A 336 -14.28 9.02 -3.97
CA PHE A 336 -13.54 9.69 -5.03
C PHE A 336 -12.08 9.24 -5.00
N TYR A 337 -11.63 8.67 -6.12
CA TYR A 337 -10.21 8.42 -6.33
C TYR A 337 -9.45 9.75 -6.21
N THR A 338 -8.56 9.84 -5.24
CA THR A 338 -7.65 10.99 -5.10
C THR A 338 -6.43 10.73 -6.00
N PRO A 339 -6.11 11.64 -6.96
CA PRO A 339 -4.91 11.51 -7.78
C PRO A 339 -3.64 11.31 -6.96
N ARG A 340 -2.73 10.45 -7.46
CA ARG A 340 -1.43 10.16 -6.80
C ARG A 340 -0.65 11.41 -6.38
N THR A 341 -0.62 12.40 -7.26
CA THR A 341 0.10 13.67 -7.01
C THR A 341 -0.50 14.43 -5.83
N GLU A 342 -1.83 14.41 -5.67
CA GLU A 342 -2.50 15.07 -4.56
C GLU A 342 -2.23 14.33 -3.25
N ILE A 343 -2.28 12.99 -3.27
CA ILE A 343 -1.93 12.15 -2.11
C ILE A 343 -0.49 12.42 -1.66
N ASP A 344 0.49 12.33 -2.58
CA ASP A 344 1.90 12.57 -2.26
C ASP A 344 2.12 13.98 -1.70
N LEU A 345 1.52 14.99 -2.33
CA LEU A 345 1.59 16.38 -1.86
C LEU A 345 1.02 16.54 -0.45
N MET A 346 -0.19 16.01 -0.19
CA MET A 346 -0.84 16.10 1.11
C MET A 346 -0.04 15.38 2.20
N CYS A 347 0.50 14.20 1.91
CA CYS A 347 1.36 13.47 2.84
C CYS A 347 2.61 14.29 3.18
N ARG A 348 3.32 14.80 2.17
CA ARG A 348 4.55 15.59 2.38
C ARG A 348 4.29 16.86 3.16
N LEU A 349 3.25 17.63 2.82
CA LEU A 349 2.87 18.84 3.55
C LEU A 349 2.54 18.54 5.01
N SER A 350 1.74 17.50 5.26
CA SER A 350 1.37 17.09 6.62
C SER A 350 2.59 16.68 7.44
N LEU A 351 3.54 15.98 6.84
CA LEU A 351 4.77 15.58 7.51
C LEU A 351 5.68 16.79 7.82
N VAL A 352 5.84 17.72 6.88
CA VAL A 352 6.60 18.96 7.11
C VAL A 352 6.01 19.75 8.27
N ASP A 353 4.68 19.94 8.29
CA ASP A 353 4.00 20.66 9.36
C ASP A 353 4.22 19.99 10.72
N HIS A 354 4.07 18.67 10.77
CA HIS A 354 4.27 17.89 11.96
C HIS A 354 5.71 17.96 12.49
N LEU A 355 6.70 17.86 11.60
CA LEU A 355 8.11 17.97 11.95
C LEU A 355 8.47 19.39 12.42
N ALA A 356 7.94 20.43 11.77
CA ALA A 356 8.17 21.83 12.17
C ALA A 356 7.60 22.13 13.55
N ASN A 357 6.40 21.65 13.84
CA ASN A 357 5.76 21.78 15.16
C ASN A 357 6.60 21.16 16.31
N TYR A 358 7.39 20.13 16.02
CA TYR A 358 8.22 19.44 17.01
C TYR A 358 9.67 19.98 17.06
N LEU A 359 10.28 20.22 15.90
CA LEU A 359 11.70 20.58 15.78
C LEU A 359 11.94 22.09 15.81
N GLY A 360 10.91 22.91 15.64
CA GLY A 360 10.98 24.37 15.60
C GLY A 360 10.53 24.95 14.27
N GLU A 361 9.69 25.97 14.33
CA GLU A 361 9.13 26.65 13.14
C GLU A 361 10.19 27.40 12.31
N ASP A 362 11.30 27.78 12.93
CA ASP A 362 12.48 28.35 12.28
C ASP A 362 13.13 27.38 11.27
N ARG A 363 12.84 26.09 11.37
CA ARG A 363 13.44 25.03 10.54
C ARG A 363 12.51 24.56 9.41
N ARG A 364 11.32 25.15 9.26
CA ARG A 364 10.30 24.71 8.27
C ARG A 364 10.85 24.66 6.84
N GLU A 365 11.61 25.67 6.42
CA GLU A 365 12.24 25.72 5.08
C GLU A 365 13.18 24.54 4.83
N LEU A 366 14.04 24.21 5.81
CA LEU A 366 14.95 23.07 5.71
C LEU A 366 14.20 21.74 5.66
N LEU A 367 13.13 21.60 6.45
CA LEU A 367 12.27 20.41 6.46
C LEU A 367 11.50 20.27 5.14
N TYR A 368 11.05 21.39 4.56
CA TYR A 368 10.42 21.39 3.25
C TYR A 368 11.39 20.89 2.18
N GLN A 369 12.62 21.41 2.13
CA GLN A 369 13.65 20.94 1.21
C GLN A 369 13.98 19.45 1.41
N LEU A 370 14.06 18.98 2.67
CA LEU A 370 14.30 17.58 3.01
C LEU A 370 13.20 16.66 2.48
N VAL A 371 11.94 16.99 2.80
CA VAL A 371 10.78 16.14 2.50
C VAL A 371 10.39 16.23 1.02
N PHE A 372 10.64 17.34 0.32
CA PHE A 372 10.33 17.50 -1.10
C PHE A 372 11.52 17.19 -2.03
N ALA A 373 12.65 16.72 -1.52
CA ALA A 373 13.74 16.24 -2.34
C ALA A 373 13.39 14.91 -3.02
N LEU A 374 13.12 14.93 -4.33
CA LEU A 374 12.68 13.76 -5.09
C LEU A 374 13.80 13.19 -5.95
N GLU A 375 14.67 14.05 -6.48
CA GLU A 375 15.81 13.66 -7.30
C GLU A 375 17.05 13.32 -6.44
N PRO A 376 17.96 12.43 -6.90
CA PRO A 376 19.15 12.04 -6.13
C PRO A 376 20.07 13.21 -5.74
N ASP A 377 20.20 14.22 -6.60
CA ASP A 377 20.98 15.43 -6.35
C ASP A 377 20.29 16.34 -5.33
N GLU A 378 18.98 16.56 -5.46
CA GLU A 378 18.17 17.27 -4.47
C GLU A 378 18.29 16.62 -3.09
N LYS A 379 18.21 15.28 -3.03
CA LYS A 379 18.34 14.52 -1.77
C LYS A 379 19.73 14.71 -1.16
N SER A 380 20.78 14.62 -1.96
CA SER A 380 22.16 14.82 -1.49
C SER A 380 22.37 16.21 -0.91
N ASP A 381 21.81 17.25 -1.53
CA ASP A 381 21.97 18.62 -1.07
C ASP A 381 21.14 18.90 0.19
N ALA A 382 19.90 18.39 0.24
CA ALA A 382 19.08 18.46 1.43
C ALA A 382 19.73 17.71 2.62
N ASP A 383 20.31 16.53 2.39
CA ASP A 383 20.98 15.74 3.43
C ASP A 383 22.16 16.48 4.05
N LYS A 384 22.96 17.17 3.24
CA LYS A 384 24.06 18.02 3.70
C LYS A 384 23.56 19.21 4.51
N ALA A 385 22.45 19.83 4.10
CA ALA A 385 21.88 20.96 4.82
C ALA A 385 21.38 20.53 6.22
N ILE A 386 20.69 19.39 6.30
CA ILE A 386 20.22 18.81 7.57
C ILE A 386 21.39 18.36 8.46
N ALA A 387 22.44 17.78 7.88
CA ALA A 387 23.65 17.41 8.61
C ALA A 387 24.37 18.63 9.19
N THR A 388 24.48 19.71 8.41
CA THR A 388 25.07 20.99 8.86
C THR A 388 24.28 21.60 10.02
N ALA A 389 22.96 21.44 10.01
CA ALA A 389 22.08 21.89 11.09
C ALA A 389 22.06 20.94 12.31
N GLY A 390 22.71 19.76 12.24
CA GLY A 390 22.76 18.79 13.33
C GLY A 390 21.42 18.14 13.67
N LEU A 391 20.49 18.07 12.70
CA LEU A 391 19.09 17.68 12.96
C LEU A 391 18.81 16.18 12.84
N TRP A 392 19.72 15.39 12.25
CA TRP A 392 19.49 13.96 11.98
C TRP A 392 19.09 13.13 13.20
N PRO A 393 19.72 13.26 14.39
CA PRO A 393 19.30 12.48 15.56
C PRO A 393 17.86 12.78 16.00
N ALA A 394 17.49 14.07 16.06
CA ALA A 394 16.15 14.51 16.47
C ALA A 394 15.09 14.16 15.40
N LEU A 395 15.45 14.23 14.12
CA LEU A 395 14.61 13.76 13.01
C LEU A 395 14.37 12.26 13.09
N SER A 396 15.42 11.47 13.29
CA SER A 396 15.31 10.02 13.42
C SER A 396 14.40 9.64 14.58
N GLU A 397 14.63 10.20 15.77
CA GLU A 397 13.76 9.99 16.93
C GLU A 397 12.32 10.36 16.61
N ARG A 398 12.08 11.51 15.98
CA ARG A 398 10.72 11.95 15.66
C ARG A 398 10.03 11.04 14.64
N LEU A 399 10.76 10.56 13.63
CA LEU A 399 10.23 9.65 12.61
C LEU A 399 9.89 8.26 13.19
N HIS A 400 10.53 7.84 14.29
CA HIS A 400 10.18 6.61 15.00
C HIS A 400 8.92 6.77 15.87
N ASP A 401 8.72 7.95 16.45
CA ASP A 401 7.63 8.21 17.40
C ASP A 401 6.33 8.71 16.75
N ILE A 402 6.35 9.07 15.47
CA ILE A 402 5.17 9.61 14.78
C ILE A 402 4.06 8.56 14.70
N THR A 403 2.82 9.01 14.89
CA THR A 403 1.60 8.23 14.68
C THR A 403 0.75 8.92 13.64
N LEU A 404 0.31 8.16 12.64
CA LEU A 404 -0.42 8.60 11.46
C LEU A 404 -1.76 7.88 11.43
N LEU A 405 -2.84 8.64 11.27
CA LEU A 405 -4.18 8.11 11.20
C LEU A 405 -4.85 8.61 9.93
N ASP A 406 -5.31 7.68 9.11
CA ASP A 406 -6.25 7.94 8.03
C ASP A 406 -7.66 7.48 8.46
N PRO A 407 -8.59 8.41 8.78
CA PRO A 407 -9.89 8.08 9.34
C PRO A 407 -10.93 7.62 8.29
N ALA A 408 -10.60 7.68 6.99
CA ALA A 408 -11.45 7.20 5.90
C ALA A 408 -10.54 6.62 4.81
N CYS A 409 -9.84 5.55 5.18
CA CYS A 409 -8.65 5.15 4.47
C CYS A 409 -8.90 4.53 3.10
N GLY A 410 -10.14 4.13 2.80
CA GLY A 410 -10.52 3.52 1.54
C GLY A 410 -9.59 2.35 1.21
N SER A 411 -9.05 2.38 -0.01
CA SER A 411 -8.07 1.40 -0.48
C SER A 411 -6.67 1.55 0.11
N GLY A 412 -6.44 2.43 1.08
CA GLY A 412 -5.17 2.60 1.79
C GLY A 412 -4.15 3.50 1.08
N SER A 413 -4.57 4.33 0.14
CA SER A 413 -3.66 5.14 -0.70
C SER A 413 -2.80 6.14 0.10
N PHE A 414 -3.36 6.85 1.09
CA PHE A 414 -2.58 7.74 1.96
C PHE A 414 -1.64 6.96 2.89
N LEU A 415 -2.03 5.76 3.32
CA LEU A 415 -1.20 4.90 4.18
C LEU A 415 0.04 4.43 3.43
N VAL A 416 -0.11 3.93 2.20
CA VAL A 416 1.02 3.52 1.35
C VAL A 416 1.85 4.73 0.92
N GLY A 417 1.21 5.85 0.56
CA GLY A 417 1.92 7.09 0.22
C GLY A 417 2.81 7.59 1.36
N MET A 418 2.28 7.63 2.58
CA MET A 418 3.03 8.03 3.76
C MET A 418 4.10 7.01 4.15
N LEU A 419 3.84 5.70 4.01
CA LEU A 419 4.84 4.65 4.19
C LEU A 419 6.08 4.91 3.33
N ASN A 420 5.89 5.17 2.04
CA ASN A 420 6.99 5.40 1.10
C ASN A 420 7.80 6.66 1.44
N ILE A 421 7.15 7.74 1.89
CA ILE A 421 7.82 8.98 2.32
C ILE A 421 8.62 8.74 3.61
N MET A 422 8.02 8.06 4.58
CA MET A 422 8.70 7.74 5.85
C MET A 422 9.88 6.79 5.65
N ASP A 423 9.73 5.80 4.78
CA ASP A 423 10.77 4.84 4.44
C ASP A 423 11.99 5.54 3.83
N ASP A 424 11.79 6.43 2.85
CA ASP A 424 12.87 7.25 2.26
C ASP A 424 13.61 8.08 3.31
N LEU A 425 12.86 8.79 4.17
CA LEU A 425 13.46 9.66 5.18
C LEU A 425 14.21 8.88 6.27
N GLN A 426 13.68 7.71 6.67
CA GLN A 426 14.35 6.86 7.65
C GLN A 426 15.57 6.16 7.05
N GLU A 427 15.53 5.74 5.79
CA GLU A 427 16.71 5.21 5.08
C GLU A 427 17.83 6.25 5.05
N ARG A 428 17.51 7.49 4.67
CA ARG A 428 18.47 8.61 4.65
C ARG A 428 19.02 8.91 6.04
N ALA A 429 18.16 8.93 7.07
CA ALA A 429 18.59 9.13 8.45
C ALA A 429 19.52 7.99 8.92
N ASN A 430 19.14 6.74 8.65
CA ASN A 430 19.92 5.56 9.00
C ASN A 430 21.30 5.57 8.32
N HIS A 431 21.36 5.91 7.03
CA HIS A 431 22.61 6.04 6.30
C HIS A 431 23.54 7.08 6.93
N VAL A 432 23.03 8.27 7.27
CA VAL A 432 23.85 9.34 7.87
C VAL A 432 24.27 9.00 9.31
N LEU A 433 23.40 8.33 10.08
CA LEU A 433 23.66 7.94 11.47
C LEU A 433 24.46 6.63 11.60
N GLY A 434 24.73 5.93 10.50
CA GLY A 434 25.43 4.64 10.50
C GLY A 434 24.61 3.50 11.11
N VAL A 435 23.28 3.59 11.06
CA VAL A 435 22.36 2.55 11.49
C VAL A 435 22.09 1.62 10.31
N THR A 436 22.19 0.31 10.51
CA THR A 436 21.86 -0.68 9.48
C THR A 436 20.58 -1.41 9.88
N GLU A 437 19.54 -1.25 9.06
CA GLU A 437 18.27 -1.95 9.17
C GLU A 437 17.92 -2.51 7.80
N ALA A 438 17.41 -3.74 7.73
CA ALA A 438 16.99 -4.32 6.46
C ALA A 438 15.73 -3.57 5.96
N PRO A 439 15.59 -3.25 4.66
CA PRO A 439 14.45 -2.48 4.15
C PRO A 439 13.09 -3.11 4.51
N TYR A 440 13.00 -4.44 4.45
CA TYR A 440 11.83 -5.19 4.91
C TYR A 440 11.46 -4.90 6.37
N GLU A 441 12.43 -4.96 7.30
CA GLU A 441 12.20 -4.76 8.72
C GLU A 441 11.89 -3.28 9.02
N GLN A 442 12.53 -2.34 8.31
CA GLN A 442 12.23 -0.91 8.40
C GLN A 442 10.77 -0.63 8.04
N LYS A 443 10.30 -1.07 6.86
CA LYS A 443 8.89 -0.89 6.47
C LYS A 443 7.93 -1.58 7.42
N LYS A 444 8.24 -2.82 7.83
CA LYS A 444 7.43 -3.57 8.81
C LYS A 444 7.31 -2.80 10.12
N ARG A 445 8.39 -2.19 10.60
CA ARG A 445 8.39 -1.34 11.80
C ARG A 445 7.56 -0.08 11.59
N ILE A 446 7.73 0.63 10.48
CA ILE A 446 6.94 1.85 10.17
C ILE A 446 5.44 1.55 10.21
N ILE A 447 5.00 0.49 9.52
CA ILE A 447 3.57 0.12 9.52
C ILE A 447 3.13 -0.32 10.93
N GLY A 448 3.95 -1.14 11.60
CA GLY A 448 3.70 -1.68 12.92
C GLY A 448 3.64 -0.62 14.03
N GLN A 449 4.33 0.51 13.90
CA GLN A 449 4.42 1.53 14.95
C GLN A 449 3.63 2.79 14.63
N SER A 450 3.61 3.21 13.36
CA SER A 450 3.16 4.55 12.99
C SER A 450 1.84 4.58 12.25
N LEU A 451 1.52 3.59 11.39
CA LEU A 451 0.36 3.68 10.50
C LEU A 451 -0.92 3.10 11.10
N TYR A 452 -2.02 3.84 10.95
CA TYR A 452 -3.37 3.44 11.36
C TYR A 452 -4.40 3.91 10.34
N GLY A 453 -5.39 3.07 10.04
CA GLY A 453 -6.47 3.36 9.11
C GLY A 453 -7.83 2.94 9.66
N VAL A 454 -8.87 3.70 9.34
CA VAL A 454 -10.26 3.36 9.63
C VAL A 454 -11.09 3.58 8.37
N ASP A 455 -12.02 2.68 8.09
CA ASP A 455 -12.99 2.85 7.01
C ASP A 455 -14.33 2.22 7.37
N VAL A 456 -15.44 2.79 6.90
CA VAL A 456 -16.78 2.25 7.18
C VAL A 456 -17.04 0.94 6.44
N MET A 457 -16.33 0.71 5.32
CA MET A 457 -16.52 -0.48 4.48
C MET A 457 -15.48 -1.56 4.82
N GLU A 458 -15.96 -2.76 5.17
CA GLU A 458 -15.09 -3.89 5.51
C GLU A 458 -14.15 -4.28 4.37
N TRP A 459 -14.62 -4.22 3.11
CA TRP A 459 -13.80 -4.53 1.95
C TRP A 459 -12.66 -3.52 1.75
N ALA A 460 -12.89 -2.22 2.04
CA ALA A 460 -11.88 -1.17 1.87
C ALA A 460 -10.70 -1.42 2.81
N CYS A 461 -11.02 -1.79 4.05
CA CYS A 461 -10.04 -2.25 5.01
C CYS A 461 -9.21 -3.43 4.47
N HIS A 462 -9.85 -4.47 3.90
CA HIS A 462 -9.14 -5.62 3.34
C HIS A 462 -8.21 -5.23 2.17
N VAL A 463 -8.62 -4.29 1.31
CA VAL A 463 -7.78 -3.81 0.21
C VAL A 463 -6.58 -3.01 0.73
N ALA A 464 -6.79 -2.14 1.72
CA ALA A 464 -5.71 -1.40 2.37
C ALA A 464 -4.69 -2.35 3.02
N GLU A 465 -5.17 -3.40 3.72
CA GLU A 465 -4.30 -4.45 4.28
C GLU A 465 -3.51 -5.17 3.18
N LEU A 466 -4.17 -5.54 2.07
CA LEU A 466 -3.52 -6.21 0.95
C LEU A 466 -2.42 -5.36 0.32
N ARG A 467 -2.67 -4.07 0.11
CA ARG A 467 -1.68 -3.15 -0.46
C ARG A 467 -0.50 -2.93 0.46
N LEU A 468 -0.74 -2.78 1.77
CA LEU A 468 0.35 -2.71 2.75
C LEU A 468 1.18 -4.01 2.80
N TRP A 469 0.56 -5.18 2.60
CA TRP A 469 1.30 -6.44 2.49
C TRP A 469 2.15 -6.50 1.22
N LEU A 470 1.60 -6.10 0.08
CA LEU A 470 2.35 -6.05 -1.18
C LEU A 470 3.53 -5.07 -1.07
N ALA A 471 3.31 -3.90 -0.44
CA ALA A 471 4.35 -2.93 -0.14
C ALA A 471 5.50 -3.50 0.71
N LEU A 472 5.21 -4.43 1.63
CA LEU A 472 6.22 -5.14 2.42
C LEU A 472 6.94 -6.24 1.61
N ILE A 473 6.20 -7.00 0.80
CA ILE A 473 6.73 -8.14 0.04
C ILE A 473 7.77 -7.69 -0.99
N ILE A 474 7.67 -6.47 -1.53
CA ILE A 474 8.65 -5.94 -2.49
C ILE A 474 10.07 -6.01 -1.93
N ASP A 475 10.28 -5.71 -0.65
CA ASP A 475 11.62 -5.66 -0.05
C ASP A 475 12.02 -6.96 0.67
N ALA A 476 11.17 -7.98 0.59
CA ALA A 476 11.42 -9.28 1.12
C ALA A 476 12.39 -10.05 0.20
N GLU A 477 13.70 -9.87 0.41
CA GLU A 477 14.75 -10.61 -0.29
C GLU A 477 15.07 -11.95 0.41
N PHE A 478 14.06 -12.78 0.62
CA PHE A 478 14.25 -14.13 1.20
C PHE A 478 14.42 -15.17 0.10
N THR A 479 15.38 -16.07 0.27
CA THR A 479 15.49 -17.29 -0.51
C THR A 479 14.36 -18.26 -0.15
N ARG A 480 14.07 -19.20 -1.05
CA ARG A 480 13.04 -20.22 -0.82
C ARG A 480 13.37 -21.10 0.38
N GLU A 481 14.64 -21.44 0.54
CA GLU A 481 15.15 -22.23 1.65
C GLU A 481 14.97 -21.49 2.98
N GLU A 482 15.23 -20.19 3.02
CA GLU A 482 14.97 -19.34 4.19
C GLU A 482 13.48 -19.29 4.52
N LEU A 483 12.62 -19.11 3.52
CA LEU A 483 11.16 -19.07 3.70
C LEU A 483 10.61 -20.39 4.27
N HIS A 484 11.18 -21.53 3.87
CA HIS A 484 10.74 -22.83 4.37
C HIS A 484 11.12 -23.09 5.82
N VAL A 485 12.33 -22.69 6.22
CA VAL A 485 12.80 -22.89 7.60
C VAL A 485 12.16 -21.86 8.54
N ARG A 486 11.71 -20.72 8.00
CA ARG A 486 11.01 -19.68 8.75
C ARG A 486 9.69 -20.22 9.28
N ARG A 487 9.60 -20.33 10.61
CA ARG A 487 8.36 -20.70 11.31
C ARG A 487 7.45 -19.51 11.56
N GLU A 488 8.03 -18.31 11.57
CA GLU A 488 7.30 -17.08 11.73
C GLU A 488 6.59 -16.72 10.43
N PRO A 489 5.34 -16.22 10.48
CA PRO A 489 4.69 -15.71 9.30
C PRO A 489 5.52 -14.58 8.70
N LEU A 490 5.64 -14.60 7.37
CA LEU A 490 6.27 -13.52 6.62
C LEU A 490 5.49 -12.23 6.89
N LEU A 491 4.18 -12.27 6.68
CA LEU A 491 3.34 -11.08 6.78
C LEU A 491 2.86 -10.79 8.22
N PRO A 492 2.88 -9.52 8.65
CA PRO A 492 2.31 -9.14 9.93
C PRO A 492 0.78 -9.14 9.90
N HIS A 493 0.16 -9.17 11.08
CA HIS A 493 -1.30 -9.18 11.20
C HIS A 493 -1.86 -7.75 11.33
N PHE A 494 -2.58 -7.26 10.31
CA PHE A 494 -3.04 -5.86 10.26
C PHE A 494 -4.34 -5.54 11.00
N SER A 495 -5.05 -6.52 11.58
CA SER A 495 -6.40 -6.32 12.17
C SER A 495 -6.51 -5.30 13.30
N PHE A 496 -5.39 -4.78 13.80
CA PHE A 496 -5.34 -3.72 14.82
C PHE A 496 -4.75 -2.40 14.31
N LYS A 497 -4.38 -2.35 13.04
CA LYS A 497 -3.86 -1.18 12.33
C LYS A 497 -4.92 -0.60 11.41
N ILE A 498 -5.61 -1.46 10.67
CA ILE A 498 -6.74 -1.10 9.82
C ILE A 498 -8.02 -1.60 10.47
N ARG A 499 -9.05 -0.76 10.56
CA ARG A 499 -10.31 -1.11 11.24
C ARG A 499 -11.53 -0.69 10.46
N CYS A 500 -12.47 -1.63 10.34
CA CYS A 500 -13.82 -1.32 9.91
C CYS A 500 -14.56 -0.55 11.02
N GLY A 501 -15.06 0.63 10.72
CA GLY A 501 -15.79 1.49 11.64
C GLY A 501 -16.08 2.88 11.07
N ASP A 502 -17.07 3.54 11.65
CA ASP A 502 -17.41 4.92 11.28
C ASP A 502 -16.63 5.91 12.17
N SER A 503 -15.67 6.61 11.56
CA SER A 503 -14.83 7.62 12.23
C SER A 503 -15.60 8.87 12.66
N LEU A 504 -16.80 9.12 12.13
CA LEU A 504 -17.68 10.22 12.55
C LEU A 504 -18.44 9.88 13.83
N VAL A 505 -18.58 8.59 14.17
CA VAL A 505 -19.23 8.16 15.41
C VAL A 505 -18.28 8.39 16.59
N GLN A 506 -18.36 9.61 17.12
CA GLN A 506 -17.63 10.03 18.31
C GLN A 506 -18.43 9.81 19.59
N GLU A 507 -19.68 9.36 19.51
CA GLU A 507 -20.55 9.19 20.67
C GLU A 507 -21.12 7.78 20.74
N VAL A 508 -21.01 7.15 21.91
CA VAL A 508 -21.65 5.86 22.18
C VAL A 508 -22.54 5.99 23.41
N GLY A 509 -23.86 5.94 23.19
CA GLY A 509 -24.86 5.98 24.27
C GLY A 509 -24.85 7.27 25.11
N GLY A 510 -24.78 8.45 24.49
CA GLY A 510 -24.74 9.73 25.21
C GLY A 510 -23.32 10.21 25.55
N MET A 511 -22.29 9.38 25.33
CA MET A 511 -20.92 9.65 25.77
C MET A 511 -20.02 10.02 24.61
N ASN A 512 -19.61 11.28 24.55
CA ASN A 512 -18.60 11.76 23.60
C ASN A 512 -17.21 11.20 23.96
N LEU A 513 -16.60 10.53 22.99
CA LEU A 513 -15.28 9.90 22.99
C LEU A 513 -14.24 10.70 22.17
N GLY A 514 -14.67 11.77 21.48
CA GLY A 514 -13.89 12.51 20.48
C GLY A 514 -12.80 13.43 21.03
N HIS A 515 -12.56 13.49 22.34
CA HIS A 515 -11.61 14.45 22.91
C HIS A 515 -10.55 13.82 23.84
N ILE A 516 -9.28 14.19 23.56
CA ILE A 516 -8.07 13.90 24.34
C ILE A 516 -8.16 14.46 25.78
N THR A 517 -9.02 15.43 26.07
CA THR A 517 -9.32 15.88 27.45
C THR A 517 -9.91 14.76 28.32
N ALA A 518 -10.59 13.77 27.74
CA ALA A 518 -11.05 12.58 28.47
C ALA A 518 -9.89 11.64 28.90
N SER A 519 -8.71 11.75 28.29
CA SER A 519 -7.53 10.95 28.71
C SER A 519 -6.99 11.36 30.09
N GLN A 520 -7.25 12.59 30.53
CA GLN A 520 -6.93 13.03 31.89
C GLN A 520 -7.86 12.39 32.94
N GLU A 521 -9.07 11.98 32.53
CA GLU A 521 -10.05 11.32 33.41
C GLU A 521 -9.78 9.81 33.58
N ILE A 522 -8.89 9.21 32.79
CA ILE A 522 -8.59 7.77 32.88
C ILE A 522 -7.66 7.51 34.08
N PRO A 523 -8.04 6.65 35.04
CA PRO A 523 -7.21 6.27 36.18
C PRO A 523 -5.84 5.67 35.77
N PRO A 524 -4.76 5.92 36.55
CA PRO A 524 -3.43 5.36 36.25
C PRO A 524 -3.38 3.83 36.03
N PRO A 525 -4.11 2.99 36.79
CA PRO A 525 -4.15 1.55 36.53
C PRO A 525 -4.70 1.19 35.15
N LEU A 526 -5.70 1.94 34.67
CA LEU A 526 -6.28 1.74 33.34
C LEU A 526 -5.34 2.25 32.24
N LYS A 527 -4.61 3.35 32.46
CA LYS A 527 -3.54 3.80 31.55
C LYS A 527 -2.42 2.76 31.38
N ALA A 528 -2.01 2.12 32.48
CA ALA A 528 -1.05 1.03 32.43
C ALA A 528 -1.58 -0.15 31.58
N ARG A 529 -2.86 -0.52 31.75
CA ARG A 529 -3.49 -1.57 30.94
C ARG A 529 -3.63 -1.19 29.46
N ILE A 530 -3.93 0.07 29.12
CA ILE A 530 -3.92 0.57 27.74
C ILE A 530 -2.53 0.40 27.13
N THR A 531 -1.48 0.78 27.87
CA THR A 531 -0.09 0.66 27.42
C THR A 531 0.29 -0.81 27.21
N THR A 532 -0.06 -1.69 28.15
CA THR A 532 0.14 -3.14 28.01
C THR A 532 -0.60 -3.67 26.79
N LEU A 533 -1.87 -3.31 26.59
CA LEU A 533 -2.65 -3.77 25.44
C LEU A 533 -2.07 -3.25 24.11
N LYS A 534 -1.56 -2.02 24.07
CA LYS A 534 -0.83 -1.47 22.90
C LYS A 534 0.39 -2.33 22.57
N ASN A 535 1.18 -2.69 23.59
CA ASN A 535 2.37 -3.54 23.41
C ASN A 535 1.98 -4.95 22.97
N GLU A 536 0.95 -5.56 23.54
CA GLU A 536 0.46 -6.88 23.13
C GLU A 536 -0.12 -6.87 21.70
N LYS A 537 -0.80 -5.79 21.28
CA LYS A 537 -1.22 -5.62 19.88
C LYS A 537 -0.02 -5.53 18.93
N LEU A 538 1.07 -4.86 19.33
CA LEU A 538 2.30 -4.79 18.54
C LEU A 538 3.02 -6.15 18.46
N LYS A 539 3.07 -6.88 19.57
CA LYS A 539 3.56 -8.27 19.59
C LYS A 539 2.75 -9.16 18.66
N PHE A 540 1.42 -9.05 18.72
CA PHE A 540 0.53 -9.79 17.83
C PHE A 540 0.76 -9.44 16.36
N TYR A 541 0.91 -8.15 16.04
CA TYR A 541 1.28 -7.69 14.70
C TYR A 541 2.58 -8.34 14.21
N ASN A 542 3.59 -8.41 15.09
CA ASN A 542 4.90 -8.99 14.78
C ASN A 542 4.94 -10.52 14.84
N ASN A 543 3.82 -11.19 15.16
CA ASN A 543 3.76 -12.63 15.38
C ASN A 543 4.70 -13.13 16.49
N ASP A 544 4.92 -12.30 17.51
CA ASP A 544 5.79 -12.60 18.64
C ASP A 544 5.20 -13.75 19.48
N THR A 545 5.99 -14.80 19.66
CA THR A 545 5.60 -15.99 20.44
C THR A 545 5.32 -15.70 21.92
N THR A 546 5.81 -14.59 22.46
CA THR A 546 5.55 -14.11 23.82
C THR A 546 4.25 -13.33 23.95
N CYS A 547 3.52 -13.10 22.84
CA CYS A 547 2.22 -12.46 22.86
C CYS A 547 1.24 -13.25 23.73
N LYS A 548 0.60 -12.56 24.67
CA LYS A 548 -0.39 -13.15 25.58
C LYS A 548 -1.64 -13.65 24.84
N PHE A 549 -1.92 -13.09 23.68
CA PHE A 549 -3.13 -13.38 22.91
C PHE A 549 -2.78 -14.10 21.61
N HIS A 550 -3.47 -15.22 21.35
CA HIS A 550 -3.21 -16.05 20.17
C HIS A 550 -4.34 -15.98 19.12
N SER A 551 -5.32 -15.10 19.30
CA SER A 551 -6.38 -14.86 18.32
C SER A 551 -6.86 -13.41 18.34
N VAL A 552 -7.38 -12.96 17.19
CA VAL A 552 -7.99 -11.63 17.04
C VAL A 552 -9.14 -11.44 18.02
N ASP A 553 -9.98 -12.47 18.21
CA ASP A 553 -11.13 -12.41 19.13
C ASP A 553 -10.71 -12.24 20.58
N ALA A 554 -9.61 -12.87 21.01
CA ALA A 554 -9.10 -12.72 22.37
C ALA A 554 -8.66 -11.27 22.65
N LEU A 555 -7.96 -10.65 21.69
CA LEU A 555 -7.57 -9.24 21.77
C LEU A 555 -8.78 -8.29 21.73
N LYS A 556 -9.74 -8.52 20.83
CA LYS A 556 -11.00 -7.75 20.76
C LYS A 556 -11.78 -7.84 22.08
N ASN A 557 -11.79 -9.00 22.73
CA ASN A 557 -12.46 -9.19 24.01
C ASN A 557 -11.77 -8.45 25.16
N GLU A 558 -10.43 -8.44 25.21
CA GLU A 558 -9.71 -7.64 26.21
C GLU A 558 -9.91 -6.13 25.98
N GLU A 559 -9.92 -5.69 24.73
CA GLU A 559 -10.23 -4.30 24.38
C GLU A 559 -11.63 -3.89 24.84
N LYS A 560 -12.65 -4.73 24.59
CA LYS A 560 -14.02 -4.50 25.08
C LYS A 560 -14.06 -4.42 26.60
N ARG A 561 -13.36 -5.33 27.31
CA ARG A 561 -13.29 -5.29 28.78
C ARG A 561 -12.65 -4.01 29.28
N LEU A 562 -11.51 -3.63 28.71
CA LEU A 562 -10.81 -2.40 29.07
C LEU A 562 -11.69 -1.17 28.84
N PHE A 563 -12.42 -1.13 27.72
CA PHE A 563 -13.39 -0.07 27.44
C PHE A 563 -14.50 -0.03 28.48
N SER A 564 -15.13 -1.18 28.81
CA SER A 564 -16.14 -1.26 29.88
C SER A 564 -15.61 -0.79 31.23
N ASP A 565 -14.36 -1.12 31.58
CA ASP A 565 -13.73 -0.69 32.83
C ASP A 565 -13.49 0.83 32.85
N ILE A 566 -13.15 1.43 31.71
CA ILE A 566 -13.04 2.89 31.56
C ILE A 566 -14.41 3.54 31.78
N LEU A 567 -15.47 2.99 31.19
CA LEU A 567 -16.84 3.49 31.38
C LEU A 567 -17.26 3.40 32.85
N ALA A 568 -17.02 2.27 33.52
CA ALA A 568 -17.33 2.08 34.93
C ALA A 568 -16.56 3.04 35.86
N ALA A 569 -15.28 3.28 35.58
CA ALA A 569 -14.48 4.26 36.32
C ALA A 569 -15.01 5.69 36.17
N ARG A 570 -15.49 6.04 34.97
CA ARG A 570 -16.10 7.34 34.69
C ARG A 570 -17.45 7.48 35.40
N GLU A 571 -18.29 6.44 35.35
CA GLU A 571 -19.56 6.39 36.08
C GLU A 571 -19.35 6.61 37.57
N HIS A 572 -18.39 5.90 38.18
CA HIS A 572 -18.04 6.08 39.59
C HIS A 572 -17.61 7.52 39.90
N THR A 573 -16.80 8.13 39.04
CA THR A 573 -16.35 9.53 39.20
C THR A 573 -17.51 10.51 39.14
N ILE A 574 -18.45 10.31 38.21
CA ILE A 574 -19.66 11.12 38.10
C ILE A 574 -20.55 10.93 39.34
N GLN A 575 -20.74 9.69 39.81
CA GLN A 575 -21.52 9.40 41.01
C GLN A 575 -20.93 10.07 42.27
N GLU A 576 -19.60 10.05 42.44
CA GLU A 576 -18.94 10.75 43.55
C GLU A 576 -19.07 12.27 43.43
N ARG A 577 -19.01 12.83 42.21
CA ARG A 577 -19.27 14.25 41.98
C ARG A 577 -20.70 14.63 42.31
N ILE A 578 -21.68 13.80 41.93
CA ILE A 578 -23.09 13.95 42.29
C ILE A 578 -23.24 13.93 43.82
N LYS A 579 -22.68 12.93 44.51
CA LYS A 579 -22.70 12.86 45.99
C LYS A 579 -22.07 14.10 46.63
N SER A 580 -20.95 14.59 46.10
CA SER A 580 -20.31 15.81 46.59
C SER A 580 -21.17 17.05 46.39
N LEU A 581 -21.86 17.16 45.25
CA LEU A 581 -22.78 18.27 44.98
C LEU A 581 -24.01 18.20 45.88
N TRP A 582 -24.58 17.02 46.10
CA TRP A 582 -25.66 16.81 47.07
C TRP A 582 -25.23 17.19 48.49
N ARG A 583 -24.02 16.82 48.92
CA ARG A 583 -23.48 17.27 50.23
C ARG A 583 -23.30 18.79 50.32
N LYS A 584 -22.93 19.45 49.22
CA LYS A 584 -22.88 20.93 49.16
C LYS A 584 -24.29 21.54 49.20
N LEU A 585 -25.28 20.85 48.64
CA LEU A 585 -26.69 21.25 48.64
C LEU A 585 -27.37 21.04 50.01
N GLU A 586 -27.03 19.97 50.71
CA GLU A 586 -27.63 19.57 52.00
C GLU A 586 -26.81 20.01 53.22
N GLY A 587 -25.61 20.56 53.03
CA GLY A 587 -24.73 21.03 54.10
C GLY A 587 -25.35 22.17 54.94
N PRO A 588 -24.99 22.30 56.23
CA PRO A 588 -25.62 23.27 57.13
C PRO A 588 -25.44 24.70 56.64
N GLN A 589 -26.52 25.49 56.69
CA GLN A 589 -26.46 26.94 56.44
C GLN A 589 -25.45 27.58 57.40
N THR A 590 -24.39 28.19 56.88
CA THR A 590 -23.50 29.03 57.69
C THR A 590 -24.29 30.23 58.20
N TYR A 591 -24.58 30.23 59.49
CA TYR A 591 -25.15 31.37 60.21
C TYR A 591 -24.00 32.35 60.52
N GLN A 592 -23.96 33.49 59.83
CA GLN A 592 -23.08 34.60 60.21
C GLN A 592 -23.91 35.66 60.93
N ILE A 593 -23.49 35.98 62.16
CA ILE A 593 -24.10 37.03 62.98
C ILE A 593 -23.43 38.35 62.60
N GLY A 594 -24.23 39.32 62.14
CA GLY A 594 -23.77 40.69 61.90
C GLY A 594 -23.49 41.42 63.22
N LEU A 595 -22.68 42.48 63.16
CA LEU A 595 -22.32 43.33 64.31
C LEU A 595 -23.53 44.03 64.99
N ASP A 596 -24.72 43.96 64.38
CA ASP A 596 -26.01 44.46 64.88
C ASP A 596 -26.88 43.38 65.55
N GLY A 597 -26.37 42.15 65.69
CA GLY A 597 -27.02 41.06 66.44
C GLY A 597 -28.22 40.40 65.74
N LYS A 598 -28.54 40.76 64.49
CA LYS A 598 -29.59 40.08 63.70
C LYS A 598 -28.95 39.14 62.67
N GLY A 599 -29.21 37.84 62.82
CA GLY A 599 -28.79 36.83 61.86
C GLY A 599 -29.77 36.69 60.70
N ALA A 600 -29.26 36.56 59.48
CA ALA A 600 -30.04 36.20 58.30
C ALA A 600 -29.42 34.97 57.64
N ALA A 601 -30.25 33.98 57.30
CA ALA A 601 -29.83 32.84 56.50
C ALA A 601 -29.57 33.31 55.06
N ARG A 602 -28.34 33.16 54.57
CA ARG A 602 -28.06 33.27 53.13
C ARG A 602 -28.31 31.91 52.47
N PRO A 603 -29.06 31.84 51.34
CA PRO A 603 -29.01 30.67 50.48
C PRO A 603 -27.62 30.55 49.84
N HIS A 604 -27.30 29.33 49.40
CA HIS A 604 -25.99 28.80 49.06
C HIS A 604 -24.91 29.75 48.48
N GLN A 605 -23.68 29.35 48.80
CA GLN A 605 -22.40 29.68 48.15
C GLN A 605 -22.36 29.40 46.62
N MET A 606 -23.49 29.25 45.94
CA MET A 606 -23.61 28.97 44.50
C MET A 606 -23.53 30.23 43.63
N ASP A 607 -23.79 31.43 44.16
CA ASP A 607 -23.72 32.67 43.36
C ASP A 607 -22.29 33.00 42.87
N LEU A 608 -21.25 32.47 43.52
CA LEU A 608 -19.86 32.67 43.11
C LEU A 608 -19.37 31.65 42.07
N GLU A 609 -19.93 30.44 42.01
CA GLU A 609 -19.53 29.42 41.02
C GLU A 609 -20.42 29.42 39.77
N ALA A 610 -21.71 29.78 39.87
CA ALA A 610 -22.60 29.84 38.71
C ALA A 610 -22.18 30.90 37.67
N ASN A 611 -21.54 31.98 38.10
CA ASN A 611 -20.94 32.98 37.19
C ASN A 611 -19.69 32.46 36.47
N LYS A 612 -19.02 31.43 37.00
CA LYS A 612 -17.82 30.84 36.39
C LYS A 612 -18.12 29.82 35.30
N TYR A 613 -19.35 29.28 35.24
CA TYR A 613 -19.81 28.34 34.21
C TYR A 613 -20.75 28.99 33.17
N ARG A 614 -20.96 30.32 33.25
CA ARG A 614 -21.68 31.13 32.25
C ARG A 614 -20.75 31.89 31.29
N GLN A 615 -19.44 31.80 31.50
CA GLN A 615 -18.38 32.14 30.52
C GLN A 615 -17.84 30.83 29.97
#